data_AF-A0A955C4K2-F1
#
_entry.id   AF-A0A955C4K2-F1
#
_cell.length_a   1.000
_cell.length_b   1.000
_cell.length_c   1.000
_cell.angle_alpha   90.00
_cell.angle_beta   90.00
_cell.angle_gamma   90.00
#
_symmetry.space_group_name_H-M   'P 1'
#
loop_
_entity.id
_entity.type
_entity.pdbx_description
1 polymer ?
#
loop_
_entity_poly.entity_id
_entity_poly.type
_entity_poly.pdbx_seq_one_letter_code
_entity_poly.pdbx_strand_id
1 'polypeptide(L)'
;MKRAITTVTLICFLEFSTGAASAGFTGMSVESLPPCDGMPSGTLVYRVYANFDDSGDFLRQLFSDLDFLETRIAVIDGTFYQDPAETHGLFAPDCSLIPTFPTLACDTYVTIATDCEDGSLDVSPFDWTFEEDQLVSEQEFINTTGPNGGTWTYQGSYPGQGNQDGLGRVLIGQFVTTNGNGIEGIMNLQYQNEIDGNLESFEYVEVTFEATGIVPTFPFDNDSDGDIDLGDFSTFSSCITPPETGGPLSTLCNNQDADQDGDVDLADFAEFVRAFTG
;
A
#
# COMPACT_ATOMS: atom_id res chain seq x y z
N MET A 1 -5.96 -17.90 1.84
CA MET A 1 -5.86 -16.56 2.48
C MET A 1 -7.18 -15.83 2.40
N LYS A 2 -7.82 -15.55 3.54
CA LYS A 2 -8.96 -14.63 3.62
C LYS A 2 -8.37 -13.21 3.65
N ARG A 3 -8.71 -12.37 2.67
CA ARG A 3 -8.38 -10.93 2.72
C ARG A 3 -9.15 -10.32 3.88
N ALA A 4 -8.45 -9.77 4.87
CA ALA A 4 -9.07 -8.95 5.91
C ALA A 4 -9.39 -7.59 5.29
N ILE A 5 -10.67 -7.34 4.98
CA ILE A 5 -11.13 -6.01 4.58
C ILE A 5 -11.43 -5.27 5.88
N THR A 6 -10.45 -4.53 6.39
CA THR A 6 -10.67 -3.62 7.53
C THR A 6 -11.38 -2.38 7.00
N THR A 7 -12.65 -2.20 7.40
CA THR A 7 -13.42 -0.99 7.07
C THR A 7 -12.88 0.17 7.89
N VAL A 8 -12.03 1.01 7.29
CA VAL A 8 -11.56 2.26 7.90
C VAL A 8 -12.70 3.28 7.87
N THR A 9 -12.95 3.91 9.02
CA THR A 9 -13.92 5.00 9.13
C THR A 9 -13.25 6.28 8.63
N LEU A 10 -13.50 6.63 7.38
CA LEU A 10 -13.10 7.92 6.80
C LEU A 10 -13.92 9.03 7.49
N ILE A 11 -13.29 9.87 8.31
CA ILE A 11 -13.92 11.11 8.81
C ILE A 11 -13.79 12.15 7.70
N CYS A 12 -14.67 12.07 6.71
CA CYS A 12 -14.78 13.09 5.69
C CYS A 12 -15.61 14.25 6.27
N PHE A 13 -15.01 15.43 6.47
CA PHE A 13 -15.77 16.66 6.71
C PHE A 13 -16.51 17.04 5.42
N LEU A 14 -17.70 16.46 5.19
CA LEU A 14 -18.58 16.87 4.10
C LEU A 14 -19.29 18.18 4.47
N GLU A 15 -18.88 19.29 3.85
CA GLU A 15 -19.78 20.41 3.69
C GLU A 15 -20.90 20.01 2.70
N PHE A 16 -22.08 19.69 3.23
CA PHE A 16 -23.25 19.32 2.43
C PHE A 16 -23.77 20.54 1.65
N SER A 17 -23.39 20.67 0.38
CA SER A 17 -24.15 21.46 -0.59
C SER A 17 -25.21 20.54 -1.24
N THR A 18 -26.48 20.92 -1.16
CA THR A 18 -27.57 20.17 -1.82
C THR A 18 -27.63 20.53 -3.29
N GLY A 19 -26.70 20.00 -4.08
CA GLY A 19 -26.75 19.95 -5.55
C GLY A 19 -27.30 18.61 -6.03
N ALA A 20 -27.76 18.52 -7.28
CA ALA A 20 -28.06 17.24 -7.91
C ALA A 20 -26.84 16.31 -7.76
N ALA A 21 -27.06 15.02 -7.46
CA ALA A 21 -25.99 14.03 -7.41
C ALA A 21 -25.33 13.96 -8.81
N SER A 22 -24.27 14.74 -8.98
CA SER A 22 -23.31 14.58 -10.05
C SER A 22 -22.54 13.32 -9.70
N ALA A 23 -22.56 12.32 -10.58
CA ALA A 23 -21.60 11.23 -10.49
C ALA A 23 -20.19 11.83 -10.51
N GLY A 24 -19.29 11.32 -9.69
CA GLY A 24 -17.95 11.88 -9.50
C GLY A 24 -17.12 11.11 -8.47
N PHE A 25 -16.03 11.75 -8.04
CA PHE A 25 -15.16 11.25 -6.98
C PHE A 25 -15.96 11.01 -5.68
N THR A 26 -15.86 9.80 -5.14
CA THR A 26 -16.60 9.36 -3.95
C THR A 26 -15.74 9.26 -2.69
N GLY A 27 -14.44 9.55 -2.80
CA GLY A 27 -13.50 9.54 -1.69
C GLY A 27 -12.28 8.66 -1.95
N MET A 28 -11.44 8.50 -0.93
CA MET A 28 -10.25 7.65 -0.99
C MET A 28 -10.50 6.30 -0.33
N SER A 29 -9.84 5.25 -0.81
CA SER A 29 -9.76 3.97 -0.11
C SER A 29 -8.31 3.51 0.04
N VAL A 30 -8.05 2.72 1.07
CA VAL A 30 -6.73 2.12 1.32
C VAL A 30 -6.92 0.62 1.47
N GLU A 31 -6.08 -0.16 0.78
CA GLU A 31 -6.00 -1.61 0.88
C GLU A 31 -4.65 -2.00 1.48
N SER A 32 -4.67 -2.79 2.56
CA SER A 32 -3.45 -3.43 3.08
C SER A 32 -3.22 -4.75 2.36
N LEU A 33 -2.00 -4.97 1.87
CA LEU A 33 -1.57 -6.23 1.26
C LEU A 33 -0.62 -6.98 2.20
N PRO A 34 -0.52 -8.31 2.06
CA PRO A 34 0.58 -9.06 2.67
C PRO A 34 1.93 -8.48 2.24
N PRO A 35 2.96 -8.51 3.11
CA PRO A 35 4.32 -8.22 2.71
C PRO A 35 4.75 -9.17 1.60
N CYS A 36 5.55 -8.71 0.64
CA CYS A 36 6.07 -9.62 -0.38
C CYS A 36 7.27 -10.42 0.15
N ASP A 37 7.55 -11.53 -0.54
CA ASP A 37 8.55 -12.50 -0.11
C ASP A 37 9.95 -11.87 0.01
N GLY A 38 10.60 -12.11 1.14
CA GLY A 38 11.95 -11.61 1.42
C GLY A 38 12.02 -10.21 2.01
N MET A 39 10.88 -9.58 2.29
CA MET A 39 10.84 -8.32 3.03
C MET A 39 11.19 -8.51 4.52
N PRO A 40 11.78 -7.48 5.17
CA PRO A 40 11.99 -7.50 6.61
C PRO A 40 10.70 -7.74 7.41
N SER A 41 10.84 -8.25 8.64
CA SER A 41 9.72 -8.27 9.58
C SER A 41 9.24 -6.84 9.87
N GLY A 42 7.95 -6.69 10.19
CA GLY A 42 7.33 -5.37 10.40
C GLY A 42 7.13 -4.56 9.11
N THR A 43 7.31 -5.16 7.93
CA THR A 43 6.94 -4.51 6.67
C THR A 43 5.43 -4.47 6.50
N LEU A 44 4.88 -3.31 6.12
CA LEU A 44 3.47 -3.15 5.76
C LEU A 44 3.36 -2.63 4.34
N VAL A 45 2.38 -3.11 3.58
CA VAL A 45 2.14 -2.70 2.19
C VAL A 45 0.76 -2.09 2.08
N TYR A 46 0.68 -0.83 1.67
CA TYR A 46 -0.56 -0.10 1.48
C TYR A 46 -0.74 0.27 0.02
N ARG A 47 -1.94 0.07 -0.53
CA ARG A 47 -2.34 0.66 -1.81
C ARG A 47 -3.42 1.70 -1.55
N VAL A 48 -3.18 2.91 -2.04
CA VAL A 48 -4.13 4.02 -1.91
C VAL A 48 -4.84 4.22 -3.24
N TYR A 49 -6.14 4.43 -3.18
CA TYR A 49 -7.00 4.57 -4.35
C TYR A 49 -7.89 5.80 -4.25
N ALA A 50 -8.13 6.45 -5.39
CA ALA A 50 -9.26 7.36 -5.59
C ALA A 50 -10.46 6.57 -6.09
N ASN A 51 -11.63 6.74 -5.47
CA ASN A 51 -12.85 6.04 -5.83
C ASN A 51 -13.78 6.96 -6.61
N PHE A 52 -14.51 6.41 -7.58
CA PHE A 52 -15.46 7.10 -8.44
C PHE A 52 -16.72 6.24 -8.57
N ASP A 53 -17.87 6.84 -8.86
CA ASP A 53 -19.15 6.13 -9.00
C ASP A 53 -19.63 5.95 -10.45
N ASP A 54 -19.02 6.61 -11.43
CA ASP A 54 -19.24 6.37 -12.86
C ASP A 54 -18.00 5.79 -13.53
N SER A 55 -18.14 4.65 -14.21
CA SER A 55 -17.04 3.97 -14.91
C SER A 55 -16.32 4.79 -16.00
N GLY A 56 -16.91 5.90 -16.45
CA GLY A 56 -16.29 6.81 -17.39
C GLY A 56 -15.42 7.89 -16.73
N ASP A 57 -15.60 8.16 -15.43
CA ASP A 57 -14.75 9.12 -14.73
C ASP A 57 -13.31 8.64 -14.76
N PHE A 58 -12.38 9.57 -14.85
CA PHE A 58 -10.98 9.18 -14.86
C PHE A 58 -10.10 10.25 -14.22
N LEU A 59 -9.13 9.78 -13.44
CA LEU A 59 -8.19 10.63 -12.73
C LEU A 59 -7.20 11.25 -13.73
N ARG A 60 -7.12 12.58 -13.75
CA ARG A 60 -6.23 13.34 -14.62
C ARG A 60 -4.89 13.58 -13.96
N GLN A 61 -4.91 14.01 -12.70
CA GLN A 61 -3.69 14.41 -12.04
C GLN A 61 -3.77 14.37 -10.51
N LEU A 62 -2.59 14.20 -9.91
CA LEU A 62 -2.30 14.59 -8.53
C LEU A 62 -1.52 15.89 -8.60
N PHE A 63 -1.85 16.88 -7.79
CA PHE A 63 -1.21 18.19 -7.89
C PHE A 63 -0.90 18.79 -6.53
N SER A 64 -0.04 19.78 -6.55
CA SER A 64 0.35 20.60 -5.43
C SER A 64 0.38 22.02 -5.94
N ASP A 65 -0.06 22.95 -5.13
CA ASP A 65 -0.17 24.36 -5.47
C ASP A 65 0.38 25.14 -4.28
N LEU A 66 1.15 26.18 -4.57
CA LEU A 66 1.85 27.00 -3.57
C LEU A 66 0.89 27.76 -2.65
N ASP A 67 -0.34 27.98 -3.11
CA ASP A 67 -1.39 28.63 -2.32
C ASP A 67 -2.12 27.64 -1.39
N PHE A 68 -1.88 26.33 -1.54
CA PHE A 68 -2.51 25.26 -0.78
C PHE A 68 -1.47 24.38 -0.06
N LEU A 69 -1.92 23.47 0.82
CA LEU A 69 -1.00 22.49 1.43
C LEU A 69 -0.44 21.57 0.34
N GLU A 70 0.85 21.29 0.48
CA GLU A 70 1.59 20.43 -0.42
C GLU A 70 1.00 19.02 -0.38
N THR A 71 0.87 18.38 -1.56
CA THR A 71 0.57 16.95 -1.61
C THR A 71 1.74 16.20 -0.98
N ARG A 72 1.47 15.56 0.16
CA ARG A 72 2.45 14.91 1.04
C ARG A 72 1.89 13.59 1.53
N ILE A 73 2.74 12.56 1.51
CA ILE A 73 2.47 11.27 2.16
C ILE A 73 3.67 10.94 3.05
N ALA A 74 3.39 10.41 4.24
CA ALA A 74 4.33 10.14 5.31
C ALA A 74 4.13 8.73 5.84
N VAL A 75 5.20 8.13 6.37
CA VAL A 75 5.08 6.95 7.23
C VAL A 75 4.81 7.38 8.67
N ILE A 76 3.96 6.65 9.37
CA ILE A 76 3.74 6.81 10.81
C ILE A 76 4.75 5.90 11.51
N ASP A 77 5.67 6.45 12.29
CA ASP A 77 6.69 5.72 13.08
C ASP A 77 7.59 4.75 12.28
N GLY A 78 8.09 5.13 11.11
CA GLY A 78 8.99 4.26 10.33
C GLY A 78 9.49 4.93 9.06
N THR A 79 9.95 4.13 8.10
CA THR A 79 10.44 4.63 6.80
C THR A 79 9.76 3.96 5.63
N PHE A 80 9.74 4.63 4.48
CA PHE A 80 9.40 3.95 3.23
C PHE A 80 10.49 2.94 2.86
N TYR A 81 10.09 1.76 2.40
CA TYR A 81 10.97 0.82 1.74
C TYR A 81 11.23 1.28 0.31
N GLN A 82 12.48 1.12 -0.11
CA GLN A 82 12.98 1.38 -1.45
C GLN A 82 13.88 0.23 -1.87
N ASP A 83 13.64 -0.37 -3.04
CA ASP A 83 14.46 -1.49 -3.48
C ASP A 83 15.88 -1.01 -3.86
N PRO A 84 16.96 -1.62 -3.34
CA PRO A 84 18.33 -1.20 -3.66
C PRO A 84 18.72 -1.34 -5.14
N ALA A 85 17.99 -2.16 -5.91
CA ALA A 85 18.26 -2.37 -7.33
C ALA A 85 17.75 -1.24 -8.22
N GLU A 86 16.83 -0.40 -7.73
CA GLU A 86 16.33 0.76 -8.47
C GLU A 86 17.07 2.05 -8.07
N THR A 87 17.46 2.84 -9.06
CA THR A 87 18.11 4.13 -8.85
C THR A 87 17.06 5.24 -8.68
N HIS A 88 16.24 5.16 -7.63
CA HIS A 88 15.26 6.16 -7.17
C HIS A 88 13.80 6.03 -7.71
N GLY A 89 13.03 5.05 -7.24
CA GLY A 89 12.05 5.24 -6.15
C GLY A 89 10.76 6.03 -6.32
N LEU A 90 10.34 6.37 -7.54
CA LEU A 90 9.13 7.18 -7.74
C LEU A 90 8.16 6.63 -8.77
N PHE A 91 8.58 5.61 -9.49
CA PHE A 91 7.83 4.99 -10.56
C PHE A 91 7.38 3.61 -10.14
N ALA A 92 6.28 3.15 -10.70
CA ALA A 92 5.90 1.77 -10.53
C ALA A 92 7.03 0.88 -11.09
N PRO A 93 7.33 -0.27 -10.46
CA PRO A 93 8.38 -1.17 -10.96
C PRO A 93 8.02 -1.69 -12.36
N ASP A 94 9.03 -2.00 -13.17
CA ASP A 94 8.83 -2.70 -14.44
C ASP A 94 8.39 -4.15 -14.16
N CYS A 95 7.19 -4.50 -14.62
CA CYS A 95 6.58 -5.80 -14.41
C CYS A 95 7.45 -6.97 -14.93
N SER A 96 8.26 -6.72 -15.96
CA SER A 96 9.17 -7.71 -16.54
C SER A 96 10.37 -8.04 -15.65
N LEU A 97 10.71 -7.15 -14.70
CA LEU A 97 11.82 -7.34 -13.76
C LEU A 97 11.39 -8.11 -12.51
N ILE A 98 10.11 -8.06 -12.11
CA ILE A 98 9.59 -8.72 -10.91
C ILE A 98 9.92 -10.23 -10.84
N PRO A 99 9.81 -11.04 -11.91
CA PRO A 99 10.19 -12.45 -11.83
C PRO A 99 11.67 -12.68 -11.51
N THR A 100 12.53 -11.71 -11.80
CA THR A 100 13.98 -11.77 -11.52
C THR A 100 14.31 -11.13 -10.17
N PHE A 101 13.60 -10.08 -9.80
CA PHE A 101 13.77 -9.32 -8.56
C PHE A 101 12.41 -9.17 -7.86
N PRO A 102 11.95 -10.20 -7.13
CA PRO A 102 10.61 -10.21 -6.54
C PRO A 102 10.36 -9.04 -5.56
N THR A 103 11.41 -8.54 -4.92
CA THR A 103 11.36 -7.41 -3.99
C THR A 103 10.98 -6.09 -4.65
N LEU A 104 11.15 -5.95 -5.98
CA LEU A 104 10.66 -4.79 -6.74
C LEU A 104 9.15 -4.63 -6.62
N ALA A 105 8.41 -5.73 -6.47
CA ALA A 105 6.96 -5.66 -6.26
C ALA A 105 6.59 -4.98 -4.93
N CYS A 106 7.55 -4.83 -4.01
CA CYS A 106 7.38 -4.17 -2.72
C CYS A 106 7.91 -2.75 -2.69
N ASP A 107 8.30 -2.17 -3.83
CA ASP A 107 8.80 -0.81 -3.82
C ASP A 107 7.69 0.18 -3.43
N THR A 108 8.09 1.28 -2.80
CA THR A 108 7.21 2.43 -2.60
C THR A 108 7.23 3.29 -3.84
N TYR A 109 6.05 3.53 -4.40
CA TYR A 109 5.87 4.36 -5.58
C TYR A 109 4.50 5.03 -5.55
N VAL A 110 4.40 6.15 -6.26
CA VAL A 110 3.12 6.78 -6.57
C VAL A 110 2.80 6.41 -8.04
N THR A 111 1.54 6.45 -8.47
CA THR A 111 1.11 6.10 -9.85
C THR A 111 -0.27 6.71 -10.16
N ILE A 112 -0.72 6.57 -11.40
CA ILE A 112 -2.13 6.76 -11.78
C ILE A 112 -2.60 5.53 -12.58
N ALA A 113 -3.34 4.66 -11.91
CA ALA A 113 -4.04 3.46 -12.39
C ALA A 113 -3.24 2.16 -12.61
N THR A 114 -1.93 2.18 -12.85
CA THR A 114 -1.16 0.94 -13.13
C THR A 114 -0.25 0.55 -11.98
N ASP A 115 -0.30 -0.72 -11.58
CA ASP A 115 0.52 -1.33 -10.52
C ASP A 115 1.92 -1.75 -10.99
N CYS A 116 2.17 -1.68 -12.30
CA CYS A 116 3.49 -1.82 -12.89
C CYS A 116 3.56 -1.13 -14.24
N GLU A 117 4.78 -0.84 -14.68
CA GLU A 117 5.04 -0.35 -16.03
C GLU A 117 5.33 -1.54 -16.95
N ASP A 118 4.78 -1.53 -18.16
CA ASP A 118 5.09 -2.52 -19.21
C ASP A 118 6.34 -2.14 -20.02
N GLY A 119 7.22 -1.33 -19.43
CA GLY A 119 8.40 -0.77 -20.07
C GLY A 119 8.09 0.26 -21.15
N SER A 120 6.83 0.71 -21.29
CA SER A 120 6.43 1.67 -22.31
C SER A 120 6.21 3.10 -21.79
N LEU A 121 6.43 3.41 -20.52
CA LEU A 121 5.95 4.65 -19.92
C LEU A 121 6.77 5.92 -20.28
N ASP A 122 6.10 6.86 -20.97
CA ASP A 122 6.53 8.25 -21.17
C ASP A 122 5.89 9.10 -20.06
N VAL A 123 6.29 8.85 -18.82
CA VAL A 123 6.04 9.79 -17.72
C VAL A 123 7.08 10.89 -17.83
N SER A 124 6.61 12.12 -18.08
CA SER A 124 7.48 13.30 -18.04
C SER A 124 8.19 13.33 -16.69
N PRO A 125 9.53 13.49 -16.64
CA PRO A 125 10.30 13.40 -15.41
C PRO A 125 9.84 14.51 -14.48
N PHE A 126 9.04 14.15 -13.48
CA PHE A 126 8.62 15.05 -12.43
C PHE A 126 9.41 14.73 -11.17
N ASP A 127 10.01 15.77 -10.60
CA ASP A 127 10.94 15.70 -9.49
C ASP A 127 10.16 15.66 -8.17
N TRP A 128 9.69 14.47 -7.78
CA TRP A 128 9.46 14.24 -6.36
C TRP A 128 10.83 14.10 -5.73
N THR A 129 11.33 15.15 -5.12
CA THR A 129 12.46 14.97 -4.22
C THR A 129 11.92 14.25 -2.99
N PHE A 130 12.42 13.05 -2.71
CA PHE A 130 12.54 12.63 -1.32
C PHE A 130 13.42 13.71 -0.67
N GLU A 131 12.80 14.73 -0.09
CA GLU A 131 13.56 15.71 0.65
C GLU A 131 14.11 14.99 1.88
N GLU A 132 15.40 14.65 1.79
CA GLU A 132 16.27 14.50 2.96
C GLU A 132 16.38 15.91 3.59
N ASP A 133 15.28 16.40 4.19
CA ASP A 133 15.39 17.61 4.99
C ASP A 133 16.41 17.31 6.09
N GLN A 134 17.30 18.27 6.24
CA GLN A 134 18.56 18.17 6.95
C GLN A 134 18.29 17.74 8.39
N LEU A 135 18.41 16.44 8.73
CA LEU A 135 18.94 15.89 9.99
C LEU A 135 18.55 14.44 10.34
N VAL A 136 18.13 13.54 9.46
CA VAL A 136 18.14 12.08 9.82
C VAL A 136 18.14 11.19 8.58
N SER A 137 18.82 10.04 8.69
CA SER A 137 19.08 9.08 7.62
C SER A 137 17.87 8.20 7.23
N GLU A 138 16.66 8.75 7.23
CA GLU A 138 15.41 8.00 7.18
C GLU A 138 14.40 8.69 6.23
N GLN A 139 13.94 7.97 5.18
CA GLN A 139 12.98 8.48 4.19
C GLN A 139 11.56 8.41 4.79
N GLU A 140 11.16 9.50 5.45
CA GLU A 140 9.87 9.59 6.15
C GLU A 140 8.74 10.20 5.30
N PHE A 141 9.08 10.99 4.27
CA PHE A 141 8.11 11.76 3.49
C PHE A 141 8.29 11.65 1.97
N ILE A 142 7.17 11.66 1.27
CA ILE A 142 7.06 11.82 -0.18
C ILE A 142 6.31 13.13 -0.37
N ASN A 143 6.96 14.15 -0.96
CA ASN A 143 6.39 15.48 -1.14
C ASN A 143 6.71 16.09 -2.53
N THR A 144 5.89 17.05 -2.94
CA THR A 144 5.96 17.77 -4.20
C THR A 144 6.49 19.20 -3.97
N THR A 145 7.75 19.37 -3.58
CA THR A 145 8.33 20.65 -3.10
C THR A 145 8.90 21.56 -4.19
N GLY A 146 8.61 21.29 -5.46
CA GLY A 146 9.09 22.14 -6.56
C GLY A 146 8.58 23.59 -6.43
N PRO A 147 9.36 24.62 -6.83
CA PRO A 147 9.01 26.04 -6.68
C PRO A 147 7.76 26.50 -7.43
N ASN A 148 7.08 25.60 -8.13
CA ASN A 148 5.83 25.84 -8.85
C ASN A 148 4.67 24.95 -8.36
N GLY A 149 4.85 24.19 -7.27
CA GLY A 149 3.95 23.09 -6.93
C GLY A 149 4.15 21.92 -7.89
N GLY A 150 4.33 20.70 -7.37
CA GLY A 150 4.47 19.53 -8.21
C GLY A 150 3.13 19.07 -8.79
N THR A 151 3.09 18.60 -10.04
CA THR A 151 1.88 17.98 -10.61
C THR A 151 2.25 16.71 -11.34
N TRP A 152 1.60 15.62 -10.97
CA TRP A 152 1.57 14.40 -11.75
C TRP A 152 0.32 14.39 -12.62
N THR A 153 0.47 14.61 -13.92
CA THR A 153 -0.63 14.52 -14.89
C THR A 153 -0.49 13.29 -15.79
N TYR A 154 -1.61 12.65 -16.11
CA TYR A 154 -1.73 11.70 -17.20
C TYR A 154 -1.69 12.42 -18.57
N GLN A 155 -0.74 12.06 -19.44
CA GLN A 155 -0.55 12.72 -20.76
C GLN A 155 -1.29 12.06 -21.95
N GLY A 156 -2.30 11.22 -21.73
CA GLY A 156 -3.25 10.85 -22.80
C GLY A 156 -2.76 9.79 -23.81
N SER A 157 -1.49 9.39 -23.77
CA SER A 157 -0.90 8.48 -24.78
C SER A 157 -1.09 7.00 -24.46
N TYR A 158 -1.31 6.63 -23.19
CA TYR A 158 -1.38 5.24 -22.74
C TYR A 158 -2.82 4.82 -22.47
N PRO A 159 -3.31 3.74 -23.13
CA PRO A 159 -4.64 3.23 -22.85
C PRO A 159 -4.68 2.62 -21.44
N GLY A 160 -5.59 3.10 -20.59
CA GLY A 160 -5.81 2.53 -19.26
C GLY A 160 -5.37 3.39 -18.09
N GLN A 161 -4.48 4.37 -18.29
CA GLN A 161 -4.07 5.28 -17.21
C GLN A 161 -5.17 6.27 -16.85
N GLY A 162 -5.35 6.49 -15.55
CA GLY A 162 -6.46 7.27 -15.00
C GLY A 162 -7.80 6.55 -15.00
N ASN A 163 -7.95 5.45 -15.74
CA ASN A 163 -9.19 4.67 -15.77
C ASN A 163 -9.35 3.88 -14.48
N GLN A 164 -10.61 3.70 -14.10
CA GLN A 164 -10.97 2.90 -12.95
C GLN A 164 -10.76 1.40 -13.20
N ASP A 165 -10.47 0.66 -12.13
CA ASP A 165 -10.58 -0.79 -12.09
C ASP A 165 -12.06 -1.23 -12.09
N GLY A 166 -12.30 -2.55 -12.10
CA GLY A 166 -13.66 -3.11 -12.08
C GLY A 166 -14.46 -2.81 -10.80
N LEU A 167 -13.86 -2.14 -9.81
CA LEU A 167 -14.48 -1.71 -8.56
C LEU A 167 -14.69 -0.18 -8.51
N GLY A 168 -14.38 0.55 -9.58
CA GLY A 168 -14.51 2.00 -9.62
C GLY A 168 -13.34 2.75 -8.98
N ARG A 169 -12.16 2.13 -8.90
CA ARG A 169 -10.99 2.68 -8.19
C ARG A 169 -9.84 2.97 -9.13
N VAL A 170 -9.13 4.08 -8.90
CA VAL A 170 -7.87 4.39 -9.57
C VAL A 170 -6.74 4.30 -8.55
N LEU A 171 -5.74 3.46 -8.82
CA LEU A 171 -4.55 3.34 -7.97
C LEU A 171 -3.75 4.64 -8.00
N ILE A 172 -3.46 5.19 -6.83
CA ILE A 172 -2.66 6.40 -6.60
C ILE A 172 -1.22 6.07 -6.24
N GLY A 173 -0.99 4.93 -5.61
CA GLY A 173 0.35 4.53 -5.20
C GLY A 173 0.34 3.29 -4.33
N GLN A 174 1.52 2.69 -4.24
CA GLN A 174 1.83 1.65 -3.28
C GLN A 174 2.87 2.21 -2.31
N PHE A 175 2.58 2.11 -1.03
CA PHE A 175 3.41 2.63 0.05
C PHE A 175 3.80 1.46 0.94
N VAL A 176 5.09 1.16 0.94
CA VAL A 176 5.64 0.06 1.71
C VAL A 176 6.45 0.63 2.84
N THR A 177 6.09 0.28 4.07
CA THR A 177 6.73 0.82 5.27
C THR A 177 7.62 -0.23 5.90
N THR A 178 8.78 0.16 6.43
CA THR A 178 9.63 -0.69 7.25
C THR A 178 9.59 -0.19 8.68
N ASN A 179 9.23 -1.06 9.63
CA ASN A 179 9.00 -0.74 11.04
C ASN A 179 7.93 0.34 11.29
N GLY A 180 7.14 0.71 10.27
CA GLY A 180 6.10 1.72 10.37
C GLY A 180 4.79 1.16 10.90
N ASN A 181 3.99 2.03 11.50
CA ASN A 181 2.65 1.76 12.02
C ASN A 181 1.54 2.22 11.06
N GLY A 182 1.88 2.71 9.87
CA GLY A 182 0.89 3.26 8.95
C GLY A 182 1.45 4.27 7.97
N ILE A 183 0.53 4.90 7.23
CA ILE A 183 0.80 6.07 6.40
C ILE A 183 -0.20 7.18 6.70
N GLU A 184 0.24 8.42 6.62
CA GLU A 184 -0.62 9.60 6.68
C GLU A 184 -0.26 10.59 5.59
N GLY A 185 -1.18 11.46 5.20
CA GLY A 185 -0.92 12.39 4.13
C GLY A 185 -2.11 13.22 3.71
N ILE A 186 -1.83 14.16 2.82
CA ILE A 186 -2.79 15.02 2.16
C ILE A 186 -2.50 14.93 0.67
N MET A 187 -3.53 14.80 -0.15
CA MET A 187 -3.40 14.81 -1.60
C MET A 187 -4.40 15.78 -2.22
N ASN A 188 -3.97 16.46 -3.28
CA ASN A 188 -4.88 17.17 -4.17
C ASN A 188 -4.98 16.40 -5.48
N LEU A 189 -6.19 16.25 -5.99
CA LEU A 189 -6.49 15.45 -7.17
C LEU A 189 -7.43 16.19 -8.11
N GLN A 190 -7.21 16.02 -9.41
CA GLN A 190 -8.14 16.49 -10.43
C GLN A 190 -8.49 15.32 -11.34
N TYR A 191 -9.77 15.24 -11.67
CA TYR A 191 -10.35 14.21 -12.52
C TYR A 191 -11.23 14.88 -13.57
N GLN A 192 -11.59 14.13 -14.61
CA GLN A 192 -12.61 14.57 -15.55
C GLN A 192 -13.86 13.72 -15.31
N ASN A 193 -15.00 14.41 -15.21
CA ASN A 193 -16.31 13.81 -15.13
C ASN A 193 -16.75 13.35 -16.52
N GLU A 194 -17.15 12.09 -16.69
CA GLU A 194 -17.57 11.59 -18.01
C GLU A 194 -18.87 12.23 -18.49
N ILE A 195 -19.79 12.55 -17.57
CA ILE A 195 -21.13 13.00 -17.90
C ILE A 195 -21.09 14.32 -18.67
N ASP A 196 -20.22 15.23 -18.26
CA ASP A 196 -20.13 16.57 -18.84
C ASP A 196 -18.76 16.91 -19.47
N GLY A 197 -17.76 16.04 -19.27
CA GLY A 197 -16.40 16.25 -19.74
C GLY A 197 -15.65 17.37 -19.03
N ASN A 198 -16.18 17.90 -17.92
CA ASN A 198 -15.52 18.97 -17.17
C ASN A 198 -14.39 18.42 -16.30
N LEU A 199 -13.36 19.25 -16.12
CA LEU A 199 -12.33 19.00 -15.13
C LEU A 199 -12.80 19.50 -13.78
N GLU A 200 -12.77 18.61 -12.80
CA GLU A 200 -13.10 18.89 -11.42
C GLU A 200 -11.86 18.65 -10.55
N SER A 201 -11.64 19.52 -9.56
CA SER A 201 -10.50 19.45 -8.65
C SER A 201 -11.00 19.28 -7.22
N PHE A 202 -10.36 18.38 -6.48
CA PHE A 202 -10.48 18.22 -5.05
C PHE A 202 -9.15 18.56 -4.40
N GLU A 203 -9.20 19.52 -3.49
CA GLU A 203 -8.06 19.95 -2.68
C GLU A 203 -8.25 19.39 -1.28
N TYR A 204 -7.14 19.11 -0.58
CA TYR A 204 -7.13 18.67 0.81
C TYR A 204 -7.81 17.34 1.09
N VAL A 205 -7.52 16.33 0.28
CA VAL A 205 -7.98 14.98 0.57
C VAL A 205 -7.04 14.34 1.58
N GLU A 206 -7.46 14.35 2.85
CA GLU A 206 -6.73 13.67 3.93
C GLU A 206 -6.79 12.15 3.76
N VAL A 207 -5.61 11.53 3.84
CA VAL A 207 -5.44 10.08 3.88
C VAL A 207 -4.68 9.75 5.14
N THR A 208 -5.36 9.15 6.11
CA THR A 208 -4.73 8.60 7.31
C THR A 208 -5.09 7.14 7.40
N PHE A 209 -4.06 6.31 7.40
CA PHE A 209 -4.17 4.88 7.64
C PHE A 209 -3.16 4.51 8.71
N GLU A 210 -3.64 4.37 9.94
CA GLU A 210 -2.88 3.70 10.98
C GLU A 210 -3.21 2.22 10.94
N ALA A 211 -2.20 1.35 10.96
CA ALA A 211 -2.34 -0.05 11.34
C ALA A 211 -2.65 -0.13 12.85
N THR A 212 -3.72 0.52 13.32
CA THR A 212 -4.17 0.36 14.70
C THR A 212 -4.77 -1.03 14.85
N GLY A 213 -3.98 -1.95 15.40
CA GLY A 213 -4.41 -3.31 15.71
C GLY A 213 -4.53 -4.25 14.51
N ILE A 214 -4.00 -3.88 13.34
CA ILE A 214 -3.62 -4.87 12.33
C ILE A 214 -2.18 -5.21 12.60
N VAL A 215 -1.97 -6.01 13.64
CA VAL A 215 -0.77 -6.82 13.67
C VAL A 215 -0.91 -7.78 12.50
N PRO A 216 -0.03 -7.72 11.47
CA PRO A 216 -0.11 -8.67 10.39
C PRO A 216 -0.10 -10.04 11.04
N THR A 217 -1.16 -10.83 10.86
CA THR A 217 -1.16 -12.19 11.41
C THR A 217 -0.13 -12.97 10.61
N PHE A 218 1.11 -12.95 11.06
CA PHE A 218 2.14 -13.79 10.52
C PHE A 218 1.79 -15.23 10.88
N PRO A 219 2.13 -16.22 10.04
CA PRO A 219 2.28 -17.58 10.55
C PRO A 219 3.13 -17.51 11.81
N PHE A 220 2.74 -18.26 12.83
CA PHE A 220 3.39 -18.30 14.14
C PHE A 220 3.12 -17.15 15.13
N ASP A 221 2.80 -15.91 14.71
CA ASP A 221 2.43 -14.80 15.62
C ASP A 221 1.01 -15.01 16.17
N ASN A 222 0.95 -15.66 17.32
CA ASN A 222 -0.25 -16.27 17.85
C ASN A 222 -0.89 -15.45 18.96
N ASP A 223 -0.15 -14.54 19.59
CA ASP A 223 -0.71 -13.53 20.49
C ASP A 223 -0.92 -12.16 19.82
N SER A 224 -0.53 -12.04 18.54
CA SER A 224 -0.80 -10.87 17.70
C SER A 224 -0.19 -9.62 18.30
N ASP A 225 1.07 -9.71 18.73
CA ASP A 225 1.84 -8.57 19.23
C ASP A 225 2.86 -8.03 18.22
N GLY A 226 3.07 -8.74 17.11
CA GLY A 226 3.78 -8.28 15.92
C GLY A 226 5.20 -8.77 15.80
N ASP A 227 5.62 -9.68 16.66
CA ASP A 227 6.82 -10.47 16.46
C ASP A 227 6.51 -11.98 16.52
N ILE A 228 7.53 -12.79 16.25
CA ILE A 228 7.48 -14.24 16.45
C ILE A 228 8.52 -14.57 17.51
N ASP A 229 8.08 -14.97 18.70
CA ASP A 229 8.95 -15.05 19.87
C ASP A 229 8.74 -16.32 20.73
N LEU A 230 9.23 -16.30 21.98
CA LEU A 230 9.05 -17.42 22.91
C LEU A 230 7.61 -17.56 23.45
N GLY A 231 6.84 -16.48 23.47
CA GLY A 231 5.40 -16.48 23.70
C GLY A 231 4.69 -17.32 22.64
N ASP A 232 5.00 -17.08 21.38
CA ASP A 232 4.46 -17.85 20.24
C ASP A 232 4.89 -19.30 20.23
N PHE A 233 6.15 -19.56 20.57
CA PHE A 233 6.69 -20.90 20.66
C PHE A 233 5.89 -21.78 21.63
N SER A 234 5.30 -21.18 22.67
CA SER A 234 4.43 -21.91 23.60
C SER A 234 3.19 -22.48 22.91
N THR A 235 2.63 -21.77 21.92
CA THR A 235 1.54 -22.30 21.10
C THR A 235 2.04 -23.25 20.04
N PHE A 236 3.11 -22.90 19.32
CA PHE A 236 3.74 -23.78 18.32
C PHE A 236 3.99 -25.18 18.90
N SER A 237 4.68 -25.24 20.05
CA SER A 237 5.02 -26.50 20.72
C SER A 237 3.81 -27.32 21.19
N SER A 238 2.68 -26.67 21.45
CA SER A 238 1.41 -27.34 21.77
C SER A 238 0.72 -27.96 20.56
N CYS A 239 1.08 -27.51 19.36
CA CYS A 239 0.52 -27.94 18.09
C CYS A 239 1.31 -29.05 17.40
N ILE A 240 2.55 -29.34 17.83
CA ILE A 240 3.42 -30.35 17.21
C ILE A 240 2.70 -31.71 17.09
N THR A 241 2.68 -32.24 15.88
CA THR A 241 2.09 -33.53 15.54
C THR A 241 3.17 -34.62 15.39
N PRO A 242 2.80 -35.90 15.55
CA PRO A 242 3.71 -36.99 15.22
C PRO A 242 3.88 -37.10 13.70
N PRO A 243 5.10 -37.39 13.20
CA PRO A 243 5.34 -37.60 11.79
C PRO A 243 4.38 -38.64 11.20
N GLU A 244 3.83 -38.36 10.03
CA GLU A 244 3.01 -39.28 9.21
C GLU A 244 1.63 -39.65 9.78
N THR A 245 1.10 -38.96 10.80
CA THR A 245 -0.26 -39.25 11.32
C THR A 245 -1.34 -38.25 10.94
N GLY A 246 -1.01 -37.09 10.34
CA GLY A 246 -1.91 -36.21 9.58
C GLY A 246 -3.32 -36.09 10.17
N GLY A 247 -3.42 -36.01 11.50
CA GLY A 247 -4.69 -35.84 12.19
C GLY A 247 -5.19 -34.44 11.87
N PRO A 248 -6.51 -34.21 11.74
CA PRO A 248 -7.01 -32.87 11.44
C PRO A 248 -6.53 -31.90 12.51
N LEU A 249 -5.72 -30.91 12.09
CA LEU A 249 -5.25 -29.85 12.95
C LEU A 249 -6.44 -29.17 13.62
N SER A 250 -6.28 -28.86 14.90
CA SER A 250 -7.26 -28.00 15.57
C SER A 250 -7.24 -26.62 14.88
N THR A 251 -8.36 -25.91 14.90
CA THR A 251 -8.42 -24.56 14.28
C THR A 251 -7.38 -23.59 14.86
N LEU A 252 -6.92 -23.83 16.09
CA LEU A 252 -5.86 -23.05 16.75
C LEU A 252 -4.45 -23.36 16.20
N CYS A 253 -4.25 -24.51 15.56
CA CYS A 253 -2.97 -24.95 15.03
C CYS A 253 -2.80 -24.69 13.53
N ASN A 254 -3.85 -24.26 12.83
CA ASN A 254 -3.77 -23.96 11.40
C ASN A 254 -2.76 -22.85 11.07
N ASN A 255 -2.48 -21.94 12.01
CA ASN A 255 -1.49 -20.88 11.84
C ASN A 255 -0.05 -21.37 12.09
N GLN A 256 0.10 -22.61 12.55
CA GLN A 256 1.37 -23.25 12.89
C GLN A 256 1.81 -24.27 11.81
N ASP A 257 0.92 -24.60 10.87
CA ASP A 257 1.15 -25.43 9.68
C ASP A 257 1.47 -24.50 8.50
N ALA A 258 2.73 -24.10 8.41
CA ALA A 258 3.20 -23.09 7.48
C ALA A 258 3.31 -23.64 6.06
N ASP A 259 3.64 -24.93 5.89
CA ASP A 259 3.72 -25.55 4.57
C ASP A 259 2.38 -26.14 4.07
N GLN A 260 1.34 -26.12 4.91
CA GLN A 260 -0.04 -26.51 4.63
C GLN A 260 -0.18 -27.98 4.27
N ASP A 261 0.67 -28.85 4.81
CA ASP A 261 0.61 -30.29 4.59
C ASP A 261 -0.39 -31.00 5.52
N GLY A 262 -0.96 -30.27 6.48
CA GLY A 262 -2.01 -30.72 7.38
C GLY A 262 -1.48 -31.27 8.70
N ASP A 263 -0.21 -31.03 9.01
CA ASP A 263 0.37 -31.31 10.31
C ASP A 263 1.32 -30.17 10.78
N VAL A 264 1.92 -30.26 11.97
CA VAL A 264 2.86 -29.26 12.49
C VAL A 264 4.12 -30.00 12.93
N ASP A 265 5.18 -29.92 12.14
CA ASP A 265 6.36 -30.76 12.33
C ASP A 265 7.70 -29.99 12.29
N LEU A 266 8.78 -30.69 11.91
CA LEU A 266 10.12 -30.08 11.83
C LEU A 266 10.28 -29.14 10.62
N ALA A 267 9.49 -29.30 9.56
CA ALA A 267 9.44 -28.37 8.45
C ALA A 267 8.87 -27.02 8.91
N ASP A 268 7.74 -27.04 9.62
CA ASP A 268 7.15 -25.83 10.21
C ASP A 268 8.06 -25.21 11.26
N PHE A 269 8.71 -26.03 12.10
CA PHE A 269 9.66 -25.51 13.08
C PHE A 269 10.84 -24.80 12.41
N ALA A 270 11.29 -25.28 11.26
CA ALA A 270 12.34 -24.61 10.50
C ALA A 270 11.87 -23.26 9.93
N GLU A 271 10.60 -23.12 9.56
CA GLU A 271 10.01 -21.83 9.18
C GLU A 271 9.83 -20.92 10.41
N PHE A 272 9.34 -21.45 11.54
CA PHE A 272 9.23 -20.74 12.82
C PHE A 272 10.57 -20.10 13.21
N VAL A 273 11.65 -20.89 13.23
CA VAL A 273 13.00 -20.39 13.59
C VAL A 273 13.53 -19.37 12.57
N ARG A 274 13.14 -19.47 11.30
CA ARG A 274 13.50 -18.48 10.27
C ARG A 274 12.75 -17.16 10.44
N ALA A 275 11.51 -17.24 10.91
CA ALA A 275 10.64 -16.09 11.13
C ALA A 275 10.79 -15.47 12.53
N PHE A 276 11.50 -16.12 13.44
CA PHE A 276 11.72 -15.69 14.82
C PHE A 276 12.41 -14.32 14.91
N THR A 277 11.77 -13.37 15.60
CA THR A 277 12.21 -11.97 15.68
C THR A 277 12.39 -11.41 17.10
N GLY A 278 12.02 -12.15 18.15
CA GLY A 278 12.01 -11.68 19.57
C GLY A 278 13.02 -12.31 20.54
#